data_AF-A0A9D1FWN6-F1
#
_entry.id   AF-A0A9D1FWN6-F1
#
_cell.length_a   1.000
_cell.length_b   1.000
_cell.length_c   1.000
_cell.angle_alpha   90.00
_cell.angle_beta   90.00
_cell.angle_gamma   90.00
#
_symmetry.space_group_name_H-M   'P 1'
#
loop_
_entity.id
_entity.type
_entity.pdbx_description
1 polymer ?
#
loop_
_entity_poly.entity_id
_entity_poly.type
_entity_poly.pdbx_seq_one_letter_code
_entity_poly.pdbx_strand_id
1 'polypeptide(L)'
;MSGLKKSKNELENELFASVYEKTPDYVKNLKLMDFDNKKEFTFILKKEHLAPYDADKNPEGLNLNEWFANYAKEAKVSTAGIRGPQNILYPQDTRFPINLVGIVLATLAKALVAKEKYSDKKILKIAGREVRYNSDLYLEAIARIQAAQGIKTLLPEGRKTIPIWLASFLAFKLDLLGGEYITSSHGISVKNATKDLNSQGSQYLPEESLEFVDKIQEIFDETEKNGKYEIKIAASDN
;
A
#
# COMPACT_ATOMS: atom_id res chain seq x y z
N MET A 1 11.63 -19.08 -12.75
CA MET A 1 12.20 -17.74 -12.48
C MET A 1 12.00 -16.91 -13.74
N SER A 2 11.15 -15.87 -13.70
CA SER A 2 11.12 -14.88 -14.78
C SER A 2 12.42 -14.08 -14.73
N GLY A 3 13.09 -13.91 -15.87
CA GLY A 3 14.39 -13.22 -15.93
C GLY A 3 14.34 -11.79 -15.38
N LEU A 4 15.54 -11.23 -15.12
CA LEU A 4 15.70 -9.84 -14.71
C LEU A 4 14.91 -8.91 -15.64
N LYS A 5 14.13 -7.99 -15.05
CA LYS A 5 13.37 -6.98 -15.79
C LYS A 5 14.31 -6.21 -16.74
N LYS A 6 13.85 -5.94 -17.96
CA LYS A 6 14.62 -5.19 -18.96
C LYS A 6 13.88 -3.94 -19.40
N SER A 7 14.64 -2.92 -19.73
CA SER A 7 14.23 -1.65 -20.34
C SER A 7 15.02 -1.40 -21.62
N LYS A 8 14.51 -0.50 -22.47
CA LYS A 8 15.24 0.04 -23.63
C LYS A 8 16.36 1.01 -23.20
N ASN A 9 16.31 1.53 -21.98
CA ASN A 9 17.32 2.42 -21.42
C ASN A 9 18.42 1.61 -20.70
N GLU A 10 19.67 1.81 -21.09
CA GLU A 10 20.83 1.09 -20.53
C GLU A 10 21.03 1.38 -19.04
N LEU A 11 20.94 2.66 -18.62
CA LEU A 11 21.07 3.05 -17.21
C LEU A 11 19.95 2.48 -16.34
N GLU A 12 18.74 2.34 -16.88
CA GLU A 12 17.64 1.70 -16.16
C GLU A 12 17.90 0.20 -15.96
N ASN A 13 18.54 -0.47 -16.94
CA ASN A 13 18.97 -1.86 -16.79
C ASN A 13 20.07 -2.01 -15.73
N GLU A 14 21.02 -1.09 -15.65
CA GLU A 14 22.03 -1.05 -14.57
C GLU A 14 21.37 -0.89 -13.20
N LEU A 15 20.36 -0.01 -13.09
CA LEU A 15 19.57 0.13 -11.88
C LEU A 15 18.86 -1.18 -11.52
N PHE A 16 18.23 -1.87 -12.48
CA PHE A 16 17.59 -3.16 -12.22
C PHE A 16 18.58 -4.23 -11.75
N ALA A 17 19.76 -4.31 -12.38
CA ALA A 17 20.82 -5.21 -11.96
C ALA A 17 21.26 -4.91 -10.52
N SER A 18 21.55 -3.64 -10.20
CA SER A 18 21.94 -3.26 -8.83
C SER A 18 20.84 -3.57 -7.81
N VAL A 19 19.57 -3.38 -8.14
CA VAL A 19 18.46 -3.68 -7.21
C VAL A 19 18.34 -5.18 -7.00
N TYR A 20 18.46 -5.98 -8.07
CA TYR A 20 18.42 -7.43 -8.00
C TYR A 20 19.56 -8.00 -7.15
N GLU A 21 20.79 -7.55 -7.38
CA GLU A 21 21.98 -8.00 -6.63
C GLU A 21 21.89 -7.69 -5.13
N LYS A 22 21.39 -6.50 -4.78
CA LYS A 22 21.24 -6.05 -3.38
C LYS A 22 20.00 -6.61 -2.67
N THR A 23 19.10 -7.28 -3.40
CA THR A 23 17.91 -7.89 -2.80
C THR A 23 18.24 -9.30 -2.30
N PRO A 24 18.07 -9.62 -1.00
CA PRO A 24 18.30 -10.95 -0.45
C PRO A 24 17.41 -12.00 -1.12
N ASP A 25 17.91 -13.22 -1.25
CA ASP A 25 17.19 -14.28 -1.97
C ASP A 25 15.86 -14.66 -1.31
N TYR A 26 15.76 -14.57 0.03
CA TYR A 26 14.48 -14.81 0.71
C TYR A 26 13.40 -13.83 0.24
N VAL A 27 13.75 -12.55 0.04
CA VAL A 27 12.84 -11.51 -0.48
C VAL A 27 12.48 -11.78 -1.94
N LYS A 28 13.46 -12.16 -2.77
CA LYS A 28 13.23 -12.48 -4.18
C LYS A 28 12.23 -13.62 -4.37
N ASN A 29 12.20 -14.54 -3.41
CA ASN A 29 11.36 -15.74 -3.43
C ASN A 29 10.03 -15.57 -2.67
N LEU A 30 9.78 -14.43 -2.03
CA LEU A 30 8.51 -14.16 -1.37
C LEU A 30 7.34 -14.24 -2.38
N LYS A 31 6.24 -14.86 -1.96
CA LYS A 31 5.00 -14.97 -2.73
C LYS A 31 3.81 -14.67 -1.82
N LEU A 32 3.79 -13.45 -1.28
CA LEU A 32 2.80 -13.05 -0.28
C LEU A 32 1.43 -12.78 -0.91
N MET A 33 1.41 -12.07 -2.04
CA MET A 33 0.20 -11.59 -2.69
C MET A 33 0.38 -11.61 -4.21
N ASP A 34 -0.58 -12.20 -4.92
CA ASP A 34 -0.58 -12.28 -6.38
C ASP A 34 -1.68 -11.39 -6.97
N PHE A 35 -1.31 -10.18 -7.39
CA PHE A 35 -2.22 -9.24 -8.04
C PHE A 35 -2.38 -9.45 -9.55
N ASP A 36 -1.63 -10.40 -10.13
CA ASP A 36 -1.90 -10.88 -11.49
C ASP A 36 -3.13 -11.78 -11.50
N ASN A 37 -3.42 -12.49 -10.39
CA ASN A 37 -4.69 -13.15 -10.16
C ASN A 37 -5.85 -12.13 -10.10
N LYS A 38 -6.71 -12.18 -11.13
CA LYS A 38 -7.88 -11.29 -11.26
C LYS A 38 -9.07 -11.70 -10.40
N LYS A 39 -9.10 -12.92 -9.88
CA LYS A 39 -10.13 -13.39 -8.94
C LYS A 39 -9.84 -12.90 -7.54
N GLU A 40 -10.85 -12.96 -6.67
CA GLU A 40 -10.65 -12.72 -5.25
C GLU A 40 -9.65 -13.70 -4.64
N PHE A 41 -8.93 -13.24 -3.62
CA PHE A 41 -8.02 -14.06 -2.82
C PHE A 41 -7.87 -13.46 -1.41
N THR A 42 -7.26 -14.24 -0.52
CA THR A 42 -7.01 -13.82 0.86
C THR A 42 -5.51 -13.83 1.11
N PHE A 43 -4.97 -12.72 1.60
CA PHE A 43 -3.65 -12.68 2.19
C PHE A 43 -3.76 -13.01 3.69
N ILE A 44 -3.00 -13.99 4.15
CA ILE A 44 -2.94 -14.35 5.57
C ILE A 44 -1.72 -13.66 6.17
N LEU A 45 -1.97 -12.62 6.97
CA LEU A 45 -0.94 -12.03 7.82
C LEU A 45 -0.72 -12.99 8.99
N LYS A 46 0.47 -13.58 9.10
CA LYS A 46 0.81 -14.51 10.17
C LYS A 46 1.61 -13.81 11.26
N LYS A 47 1.56 -14.33 12.47
CA LYS A 47 2.37 -13.88 13.61
C LYS A 47 3.88 -13.86 13.27
N GLU A 48 4.35 -14.86 12.54
CA GLU A 48 5.73 -14.97 12.07
C GLU A 48 6.18 -13.75 11.27
N HIS A 49 5.29 -13.17 10.46
CA HIS A 49 5.58 -11.99 9.63
C HIS A 49 5.91 -10.75 10.49
N LEU A 50 5.41 -10.68 11.73
CA LEU A 50 5.64 -9.53 12.62
C LEU A 50 7.09 -9.43 13.08
N ALA A 51 7.76 -10.57 13.24
CA ALA A 51 9.13 -10.69 13.67
C ALA A 51 10.15 -10.67 12.50
N PRO A 52 11.44 -10.42 12.76
CA PRO A 52 12.47 -10.45 11.74
C PRO A 52 12.63 -11.82 11.07
N TYR A 53 13.09 -11.80 9.81
CA TYR A 53 13.53 -13.00 9.11
C TYR A 53 14.75 -13.61 9.80
N ASP A 54 14.70 -14.91 10.03
CA ASP A 54 15.83 -15.73 10.45
C ASP A 54 15.70 -17.09 9.74
N ALA A 55 16.74 -17.51 9.01
CA ALA A 55 16.66 -18.70 8.16
C ALA A 55 16.34 -19.99 8.94
N ASP A 56 16.75 -20.07 10.21
CA ASP A 56 16.61 -21.27 11.03
C ASP A 56 15.41 -21.17 11.98
N LYS A 57 15.13 -19.97 12.51
CA LYS A 57 14.13 -19.75 13.56
C LYS A 57 12.82 -19.15 13.08
N ASN A 58 12.87 -18.31 12.04
CA ASN A 58 11.69 -17.62 11.51
C ASN A 58 11.84 -17.34 10.00
N PRO A 59 11.75 -18.38 9.15
CA PRO A 59 11.97 -18.23 7.72
C PRO A 59 10.85 -17.44 7.01
N GLU A 60 9.73 -17.19 7.68
CA GLU A 60 8.61 -16.37 7.17
C GLU A 60 8.67 -14.91 7.67
N GLY A 61 9.66 -14.55 8.49
CA GLY A 61 9.75 -13.22 9.08
C GLY A 61 9.83 -12.10 8.06
N LEU A 62 9.08 -11.02 8.30
CA LEU A 62 9.07 -9.81 7.47
C LEU A 62 9.45 -8.54 8.24
N ASN A 63 9.71 -8.67 9.56
CA ASN A 63 10.05 -7.56 10.45
C ASN A 63 9.00 -6.43 10.47
N LEU A 64 7.71 -6.79 10.40
CA LEU A 64 6.64 -5.78 10.31
C LEU A 64 6.51 -4.93 11.56
N ASN A 65 6.90 -5.41 12.75
CA ASN A 65 6.90 -4.60 13.96
C ASN A 65 7.86 -3.41 13.86
N GLU A 66 9.08 -3.63 13.36
CA GLU A 66 10.04 -2.53 13.16
C GLU A 66 9.59 -1.60 12.02
N TRP A 67 9.09 -2.16 10.93
CA TRP A 67 8.50 -1.36 9.85
C TRP A 67 7.38 -0.45 10.38
N PHE A 68 6.44 -1.00 11.16
CA PHE A 68 5.30 -0.27 11.69
C PHE A 68 5.73 0.80 12.70
N ALA A 69 6.69 0.52 13.57
CA ALA A 69 7.21 1.53 14.51
C ALA A 69 7.76 2.77 13.77
N ASN A 70 8.49 2.54 12.68
CA ASN A 70 9.00 3.62 11.83
C ASN A 70 7.89 4.33 11.05
N TYR A 71 6.94 3.57 10.50
CA TYR A 71 5.78 4.09 9.78
C TYR A 71 4.91 4.99 10.68
N ALA A 72 4.61 4.55 11.89
CA ALA A 72 3.86 5.30 12.90
C ALA A 72 4.59 6.58 13.34
N LYS A 73 5.92 6.53 13.46
CA LYS A 73 6.73 7.72 13.75
C LYS A 73 6.65 8.75 12.63
N GLU A 74 6.70 8.30 11.37
CA GLU A 74 6.60 9.19 10.20
C GLU A 74 5.19 9.78 10.08
N ALA A 75 4.14 8.98 10.31
CA ALA A 75 2.74 9.43 10.27
C ALA A 75 2.44 10.62 11.20
N LYS A 76 3.16 10.73 12.34
CA LYS A 76 3.02 11.84 13.30
C LYS A 76 3.49 13.19 12.77
N VAL A 77 4.33 13.21 11.74
CA VAL A 77 4.98 14.43 11.24
C VAL A 77 4.74 14.68 9.76
N SER A 78 4.27 13.67 9.02
CA SER A 78 4.07 13.77 7.57
C SER A 78 2.75 14.49 7.23
N THR A 79 2.87 15.71 6.72
CA THR A 79 1.73 16.50 6.18
C THR A 79 1.47 16.25 4.70
N ALA A 80 2.33 15.47 4.04
CA ALA A 80 2.37 15.35 2.59
C ALA A 80 2.36 13.89 2.10
N GLY A 81 1.72 13.01 2.88
CA GLY A 81 1.72 11.55 2.75
C GLY A 81 3.03 10.93 3.24
N ILE A 82 2.97 9.68 3.69
CA ILE A 82 4.15 8.93 4.15
C ILE A 82 4.97 8.53 2.92
N ARG A 83 6.19 9.07 2.82
CA ARG A 83 7.05 8.91 1.63
C ARG A 83 8.29 8.11 1.97
N GLY A 84 8.79 7.37 1.00
CA GLY A 84 10.08 6.72 1.15
C GLY A 84 10.54 5.97 -0.09
N PRO A 85 11.77 5.43 -0.05
CA PRO A 85 12.24 4.52 -1.07
C PRO A 85 11.38 3.25 -1.10
N GLN A 86 11.35 2.60 -2.25
CA GLN A 86 10.74 1.30 -2.47
C GLN A 86 11.69 0.39 -3.25
N ASN A 87 11.52 -0.92 -3.11
CA ASN A 87 12.14 -1.87 -4.03
C ASN A 87 11.34 -1.92 -5.33
N ILE A 88 11.93 -1.44 -6.42
CA ILE A 88 11.26 -1.29 -7.73
C ILE A 88 11.06 -2.61 -8.49
N LEU A 89 11.69 -3.70 -8.02
CA LEU A 89 11.56 -5.04 -8.59
C LEU A 89 10.76 -5.98 -7.68
N TYR A 90 10.92 -5.85 -6.36
CA TYR A 90 10.30 -6.70 -5.36
C TYR A 90 9.43 -5.86 -4.43
N PRO A 91 8.22 -5.43 -4.87
CA PRO A 91 7.40 -4.48 -4.13
C PRO A 91 7.01 -4.94 -2.72
N GLN A 92 7.08 -6.23 -2.43
CA GLN A 92 6.82 -6.83 -1.12
C GLN A 92 7.99 -6.72 -0.11
N ASP A 93 9.11 -6.12 -0.49
CA ASP A 93 10.30 -5.97 0.35
C ASP A 93 10.06 -4.99 1.52
N THR A 94 9.74 -5.54 2.70
CA THR A 94 9.38 -4.79 3.91
C THR A 94 10.54 -4.04 4.56
N ARG A 95 11.78 -4.26 4.08
CA ARG A 95 12.95 -3.45 4.48
C ARG A 95 12.83 -2.01 3.99
N PHE A 96 11.97 -1.76 3.00
CA PHE A 96 11.65 -0.42 2.51
C PHE A 96 10.39 0.13 3.18
N PRO A 97 10.36 1.43 3.52
CA PRO A 97 9.19 2.06 4.14
C PRO A 97 7.95 1.98 3.24
N ILE A 98 8.12 2.10 1.92
CA ILE A 98 7.03 1.91 0.95
C ILE A 98 7.19 0.54 0.30
N ASN A 99 6.25 -0.34 0.62
CA ASN A 99 6.16 -1.70 0.13
C ASN A 99 4.69 -2.14 0.06
N LEU A 100 4.40 -3.20 -0.69
CA LEU A 100 3.05 -3.71 -0.94
C LEU A 100 2.32 -4.12 0.33
N VAL A 101 3.00 -4.77 1.29
CA VAL A 101 2.39 -5.19 2.57
C VAL A 101 1.93 -3.95 3.35
N GLY A 102 2.78 -2.93 3.41
CA GLY A 102 2.45 -1.65 4.04
C GLY A 102 1.28 -0.93 3.36
N ILE A 103 1.23 -0.90 2.02
CA ILE A 103 0.09 -0.32 1.29
C ILE A 103 -1.21 -1.06 1.61
N VAL A 104 -1.19 -2.40 1.61
CA VAL A 104 -2.36 -3.21 1.91
C VAL A 104 -2.84 -2.98 3.36
N LEU A 105 -1.93 -2.99 4.33
CA LEU A 105 -2.24 -2.72 5.74
C LEU A 105 -2.82 -1.33 5.94
N ALA A 106 -2.18 -0.29 5.39
CA ALA A 106 -2.65 1.08 5.51
C ALA A 106 -4.02 1.27 4.85
N THR A 107 -4.23 0.72 3.65
CA THR A 107 -5.52 0.79 2.95
C THR A 107 -6.63 0.10 3.75
N LEU A 108 -6.35 -1.11 4.25
CA LEU A 108 -7.30 -1.87 5.06
C LEU A 108 -7.68 -1.10 6.32
N ALA A 109 -6.69 -0.61 7.05
CA ALA A 109 -6.90 0.18 8.25
C ALA A 109 -7.75 1.44 7.98
N LYS A 110 -7.43 2.20 6.93
CA LYS A 110 -8.24 3.35 6.49
C LYS A 110 -9.68 2.96 6.14
N ALA A 111 -9.87 1.81 5.48
CA ALA A 111 -11.19 1.31 5.13
C ALA A 111 -12.00 0.90 6.38
N LEU A 112 -11.37 0.25 7.36
CA LEU A 112 -12.01 -0.12 8.62
C LEU A 112 -12.41 1.12 9.43
N VAL A 113 -11.51 2.10 9.60
CA VAL A 113 -11.82 3.38 10.26
C VAL A 113 -12.99 4.10 9.58
N ALA A 114 -13.00 4.14 8.24
CA ALA A 114 -14.11 4.74 7.50
C ALA A 114 -15.44 4.02 7.76
N LYS A 115 -15.45 2.68 7.82
CA LYS A 115 -16.66 1.90 8.10
C LYS A 115 -17.17 2.09 9.53
N GLU A 116 -16.26 2.22 10.50
CA GLU A 116 -16.63 2.48 11.89
C GLU A 116 -17.24 3.87 12.04
N LYS A 117 -16.65 4.89 11.41
CA LYS A 117 -17.12 6.28 11.51
C LYS A 117 -18.38 6.58 10.71
N TYR A 118 -18.57 5.90 9.59
CA TYR A 118 -19.63 6.17 8.64
C TYR A 118 -20.48 4.92 8.37
N SER A 119 -20.79 4.15 9.43
CA SER A 119 -21.49 2.85 9.36
C SER A 119 -22.81 2.90 8.59
N ASP A 120 -23.52 4.02 8.69
CA ASP A 120 -24.86 4.18 8.13
C ASP A 120 -24.85 4.83 6.73
N LYS A 121 -23.67 5.09 6.18
CA LYS A 121 -23.50 5.78 4.90
C LYS A 121 -22.82 4.88 3.87
N LYS A 122 -23.26 5.02 2.62
CA LYS A 122 -22.53 4.45 1.49
C LYS A 122 -21.21 5.21 1.34
N ILE A 123 -20.09 4.50 1.49
CA ILE A 123 -18.76 5.09 1.34
C ILE A 123 -18.36 5.07 -0.13
N LEU A 124 -18.04 6.25 -0.66
CA LEU A 124 -17.50 6.45 -1.99
C LEU A 124 -16.15 7.17 -1.89
N LYS A 125 -15.11 6.60 -2.49
CA LYS A 125 -13.75 7.17 -2.54
C LYS A 125 -13.25 7.28 -3.98
N ILE A 126 -12.15 7.97 -4.19
CA ILE A 126 -11.36 7.93 -5.43
C ILE A 126 -9.98 7.35 -5.17
N ALA A 127 -9.43 6.58 -6.12
CA ALA A 127 -8.01 6.22 -6.10
C ALA A 127 -7.34 6.62 -7.41
N GLY A 128 -6.12 7.13 -7.32
CA GLY A 128 -5.37 7.65 -8.47
C GLY A 128 -3.88 7.46 -8.31
N ARG A 129 -3.14 7.58 -9.41
CA ARG A 129 -1.69 7.34 -9.42
C ARG A 129 -0.98 8.15 -10.50
N GLU A 130 0.30 8.40 -10.26
CA GLU A 130 1.22 8.92 -11.27
C GLU A 130 2.10 7.84 -11.93
N VAL A 131 3.07 8.24 -12.74
CA VAL A 131 4.03 7.36 -13.43
C VAL A 131 5.27 7.05 -12.57
N ARG A 132 5.15 6.11 -11.63
CA ARG A 132 6.30 5.56 -10.88
C ARG A 132 6.29 4.04 -10.90
N TYR A 133 7.43 3.43 -10.59
CA TYR A 133 7.51 1.99 -10.34
C TYR A 133 6.46 1.57 -9.31
N ASN A 134 5.84 0.42 -9.56
CA ASN A 134 4.81 -0.19 -8.73
C ASN A 134 3.52 0.62 -8.54
N SER A 135 3.37 1.81 -9.13
CA SER A 135 2.15 2.61 -8.96
C SER A 135 0.89 1.94 -9.51
N ASP A 136 0.99 1.19 -10.60
CA ASP A 136 -0.13 0.39 -11.13
C ASP A 136 -0.55 -0.71 -10.15
N LEU A 137 0.43 -1.41 -9.59
CA LEU A 137 0.20 -2.45 -8.58
C LEU A 137 -0.43 -1.88 -7.30
N TYR A 138 0.06 -0.73 -6.83
CA TYR A 138 -0.48 -0.10 -5.62
C TYR A 138 -1.90 0.44 -5.84
N LEU A 139 -2.21 0.97 -7.03
CA LEU A 139 -3.58 1.38 -7.38
C LEU A 139 -4.53 0.18 -7.34
N GLU A 140 -4.12 -0.94 -7.93
CA GLU A 140 -4.90 -2.18 -7.94
C GLU A 140 -5.10 -2.73 -6.52
N ALA A 141 -4.05 -2.71 -5.69
CA ALA A 141 -4.14 -3.12 -4.28
C ALA A 141 -5.12 -2.25 -3.50
N ILE A 142 -5.01 -0.92 -3.63
CA ILE A 142 -5.91 0.03 -2.95
C ILE A 142 -7.37 -0.23 -3.34
N ALA A 143 -7.65 -0.32 -4.64
CA ALA A 143 -9.01 -0.50 -5.15
C ALA A 143 -9.63 -1.82 -4.66
N ARG A 144 -8.89 -2.93 -4.75
CA ARG A 144 -9.40 -4.26 -4.41
C ARG A 144 -9.58 -4.47 -2.91
N ILE A 145 -8.74 -3.84 -2.07
CA ILE A 145 -8.92 -3.82 -0.61
C ILE A 145 -10.16 -3.01 -0.24
N GLN A 146 -10.32 -1.80 -0.80
CA GLN A 146 -11.50 -0.97 -0.55
C GLN A 146 -12.79 -1.70 -0.99
N ALA A 147 -12.79 -2.31 -2.18
CA ALA A 147 -13.91 -3.11 -2.67
C ALA A 147 -14.23 -4.31 -1.77
N ALA A 148 -13.22 -5.02 -1.25
CA ALA A 148 -13.42 -6.12 -0.30
C ALA A 148 -14.08 -5.68 1.02
N GLN A 149 -13.94 -4.41 1.38
CA GLN A 149 -14.60 -3.82 2.54
C GLN A 149 -15.99 -3.26 2.23
N GLY A 150 -16.45 -3.32 0.98
CA GLY A 150 -17.73 -2.76 0.53
C GLY A 150 -17.67 -1.27 0.22
N ILE A 151 -16.47 -0.70 0.08
CA ILE A 151 -16.28 0.70 -0.31
C ILE A 151 -16.28 0.78 -1.83
N LYS A 152 -17.12 1.66 -2.39
CA LYS A 152 -17.08 1.93 -3.83
C LYS A 152 -15.92 2.89 -4.12
N THR A 153 -15.07 2.54 -5.07
CA THR A 153 -13.88 3.33 -5.41
C THR A 153 -13.92 3.74 -6.87
N LEU A 154 -13.90 5.04 -7.12
CA LEU A 154 -13.77 5.60 -8.46
C LEU A 154 -12.31 5.48 -8.91
N LEU A 155 -12.12 4.94 -10.11
CA LEU A 155 -10.83 4.86 -10.77
C LEU A 155 -10.89 5.58 -12.12
N PRO A 156 -9.78 6.15 -12.60
CA PRO A 156 -9.69 6.61 -13.98
C PRO A 156 -10.01 5.47 -14.95
N GLU A 157 -10.68 5.79 -16.06
CA GLU A 157 -10.99 4.81 -17.08
C GLU A 157 -9.72 4.10 -17.58
N GLY A 158 -9.77 2.77 -17.64
CA GLY A 158 -8.62 1.95 -17.99
C GLY A 158 -7.46 2.04 -17.00
N ARG A 159 -7.70 2.51 -15.76
CA ARG A 159 -6.69 2.71 -14.70
C ARG A 159 -5.54 3.65 -15.13
N LYS A 160 -5.84 4.60 -16.02
CA LYS A 160 -4.90 5.62 -16.51
C LYS A 160 -4.42 6.54 -15.38
N THR A 161 -3.30 7.23 -15.61
CA THR A 161 -2.85 8.27 -14.69
C THR A 161 -3.75 9.49 -14.75
N ILE A 162 -4.02 10.06 -13.59
CA ILE A 162 -4.62 11.39 -13.43
C ILE A 162 -3.72 12.21 -12.51
N PRO A 163 -3.67 13.54 -12.60
CA PRO A 163 -2.91 14.35 -11.66
C PRO A 163 -3.60 14.43 -10.30
N ILE A 164 -2.83 14.63 -9.21
CA ILE A 164 -3.38 14.68 -7.85
C ILE A 164 -4.39 15.81 -7.65
N TRP A 165 -4.20 16.95 -8.31
CA TRP A 165 -5.15 18.06 -8.22
C TRP A 165 -6.53 17.66 -8.76
N LEU A 166 -6.59 16.79 -9.78
CA LEU A 166 -7.86 16.30 -10.32
C LEU A 166 -8.51 15.33 -9.34
N ALA A 167 -7.74 14.44 -8.69
CA ALA A 167 -8.26 13.57 -7.65
C ALA A 167 -8.82 14.37 -6.46
N SER A 168 -8.10 15.41 -6.03
CA SER A 168 -8.52 16.36 -4.99
C SER A 168 -9.81 17.11 -5.39
N PHE A 169 -9.83 17.68 -6.60
CA PHE A 169 -11.00 18.39 -7.13
C PHE A 169 -12.23 17.48 -7.20
N LEU A 170 -12.08 16.24 -7.68
CA LEU A 170 -13.18 15.28 -7.77
C LEU A 170 -13.65 14.82 -6.39
N ALA A 171 -12.74 14.63 -5.43
CA ALA A 171 -13.11 14.29 -4.06
C ALA A 171 -14.06 15.34 -3.47
N PHE A 172 -13.70 16.62 -3.59
CA PHE A 172 -14.54 17.72 -3.14
C PHE A 172 -15.83 17.85 -3.99
N LYS A 173 -15.71 17.87 -5.32
CA LYS A 173 -16.82 18.18 -6.22
C LYS A 173 -17.92 17.12 -6.24
N LEU A 174 -17.56 15.86 -6.04
CA LEU A 174 -18.50 14.73 -6.03
C LEU A 174 -18.90 14.32 -4.61
N ASP A 175 -18.52 15.10 -3.58
CA ASP A 175 -18.79 14.81 -2.17
C ASP A 175 -18.34 13.39 -1.78
N LEU A 176 -17.12 13.03 -2.21
CA LEU A 176 -16.51 11.75 -1.84
C LEU A 176 -16.03 11.81 -0.40
N LEU A 177 -15.95 10.66 0.27
CA LEU A 177 -15.35 10.61 1.61
C LEU A 177 -13.86 10.99 1.57
N GLY A 178 -13.22 10.81 0.41
CA GLY A 178 -11.82 11.14 0.20
C GLY A 178 -11.21 10.30 -0.90
N GLY A 179 -9.90 10.15 -0.86
CA GLY A 179 -9.19 9.33 -1.82
C GLY A 179 -7.79 8.93 -1.39
N GLU A 180 -7.21 8.00 -2.15
CA GLU A 180 -5.83 7.58 -1.97
C GLU A 180 -5.08 7.78 -3.28
N TYR A 181 -3.98 8.51 -3.23
CA TYR A 181 -3.26 8.90 -4.42
C TYR A 181 -1.79 8.54 -4.33
N ILE A 182 -1.30 7.77 -5.30
CA ILE A 182 0.08 7.28 -5.32
C ILE A 182 0.99 8.28 -6.01
N THR A 183 1.84 8.96 -5.23
CA THR A 183 2.85 9.90 -5.74
C THR A 183 3.87 10.32 -4.70
N SER A 184 5.14 10.42 -5.08
CA SER A 184 6.15 11.17 -4.29
C SER A 184 6.45 12.56 -4.86
N SER A 185 5.54 13.10 -5.68
CA SER A 185 5.63 14.40 -6.34
C SER A 185 6.90 14.50 -7.19
N HIS A 186 7.87 15.33 -6.79
CA HIS A 186 9.15 15.53 -7.46
C HIS A 186 10.27 14.64 -6.88
N GLY A 187 9.93 13.62 -6.07
CA GLY A 187 10.89 12.67 -5.56
C GLY A 187 11.59 11.87 -6.66
N ILE A 188 12.82 11.42 -6.40
CA ILE A 188 13.55 10.52 -7.29
C ILE A 188 12.71 9.27 -7.64
N SER A 189 12.90 8.70 -8.82
CA SER A 189 12.07 7.62 -9.40
C SER A 189 11.88 6.40 -8.49
N VAL A 190 12.88 6.08 -7.65
CA VAL A 190 12.85 4.96 -6.69
C VAL A 190 12.09 5.27 -5.39
N LYS A 191 11.58 6.49 -5.21
CA LYS A 191 10.70 6.87 -4.10
C LYS A 191 9.25 6.89 -4.53
N ASN A 192 8.36 6.46 -3.64
CA ASN A 192 6.92 6.57 -3.80
C ASN A 192 6.26 7.03 -2.49
N ALA A 193 4.95 7.22 -2.51
CA ALA A 193 4.16 7.51 -1.32
C ALA A 193 2.68 7.21 -1.58
N THR A 194 1.92 7.03 -0.50
CA THR A 194 0.47 7.19 -0.51
C THR A 194 0.11 8.53 0.10
N LYS A 195 -0.57 9.37 -0.67
CA LYS A 195 -1.16 10.61 -0.20
C LYS A 195 -2.65 10.41 -0.02
N ASP A 196 -3.09 10.52 1.22
CA ASP A 196 -4.48 10.35 1.59
C ASP A 196 -5.18 11.71 1.53
N LEU A 197 -6.34 11.73 0.88
CA LEU A 197 -7.17 12.91 0.69
C LEU A 197 -8.46 12.73 1.50
N ASN A 198 -8.88 13.75 2.25
CA ASN A 198 -10.16 13.78 2.94
C ASN A 198 -11.28 14.32 2.03
N SER A 199 -12.49 14.46 2.58
CA SER A 199 -13.68 14.87 1.83
C SER A 199 -13.61 16.30 1.28
N GLN A 200 -12.72 17.15 1.82
CA GLN A 200 -12.45 18.48 1.28
C GLN A 200 -11.45 18.44 0.11
N GLY A 201 -10.98 17.25 -0.28
CA GLY A 201 -9.90 17.08 -1.24
C GLY A 201 -8.52 17.48 -0.70
N SER A 202 -8.42 17.79 0.59
CA SER A 202 -7.17 18.15 1.26
C SER A 202 -6.41 16.89 1.69
N GLN A 203 -5.08 16.99 1.81
CA GLN A 203 -4.29 15.91 2.38
C GLN A 203 -4.67 15.69 3.85
N TYR A 204 -4.60 14.43 4.30
CA TYR A 204 -4.78 14.09 5.69
C TYR A 204 -3.83 14.88 6.58
N LEU A 205 -4.37 15.37 7.69
CA LEU A 205 -3.59 15.90 8.81
C LEU A 205 -3.02 14.75 9.65
N PRO A 206 -2.03 15.02 10.53
CA PRO A 206 -1.45 14.00 11.39
C PRO A 206 -2.50 13.26 12.24
N GLU A 207 -3.50 13.96 12.76
CA GLU A 207 -4.59 13.37 13.53
C GLU A 207 -5.41 12.36 12.72
N GLU A 208 -5.75 12.66 11.46
CA GLU A 208 -6.44 11.74 10.56
C GLU A 208 -5.55 10.53 10.22
N SER A 209 -4.23 10.75 10.19
CA SER A 209 -3.26 9.69 9.92
C SER A 209 -3.10 8.73 11.11
N LEU A 210 -3.16 9.26 12.33
CA LEU A 210 -3.03 8.46 13.54
C LEU A 210 -4.17 7.46 13.71
N GLU A 211 -5.38 7.78 13.24
CA GLU A 211 -6.52 6.86 13.35
C GLU A 211 -6.29 5.54 12.61
N PHE A 212 -5.74 5.59 11.39
CA PHE A 212 -5.43 4.34 10.68
C PHE A 212 -4.15 3.70 11.19
N VAL A 213 -3.22 4.46 11.79
CA VAL A 213 -2.05 3.88 12.46
C VAL A 213 -2.49 3.05 13.66
N ASP A 214 -3.38 3.58 14.49
CA ASP A 214 -3.95 2.87 15.64
C ASP A 214 -4.68 1.60 15.18
N LYS A 215 -5.42 1.68 14.06
CA LYS A 215 -6.08 0.52 13.46
C LYS A 215 -5.09 -0.54 12.92
N ILE A 216 -3.91 -0.15 12.42
CA ILE A 216 -2.85 -1.14 12.07
C ILE A 216 -2.34 -1.83 13.33
N GLN A 217 -2.14 -1.10 14.42
CA GLN A 217 -1.74 -1.69 15.71
C GLN A 217 -2.78 -2.72 16.19
N GLU A 218 -4.07 -2.41 16.10
CA GLU A 218 -5.14 -3.37 16.43
C GLU A 218 -5.06 -4.65 15.59
N ILE A 219 -4.80 -4.53 14.27
CA ILE A 219 -4.60 -5.69 13.39
C ILE A 219 -3.40 -6.52 13.84
N PHE A 220 -2.31 -5.89 14.26
CA PHE A 220 -1.11 -6.58 14.74
C PHE A 220 -1.37 -7.29 16.07
N ASP A 221 -2.07 -6.63 17.00
CA ASP A 221 -2.46 -7.21 18.29
C ASP A 221 -3.37 -8.43 18.09
N GLU A 222 -4.32 -8.34 17.15
CA GLU A 222 -5.18 -9.48 16.79
C GLU A 222 -4.37 -10.62 16.16
N THR A 223 -3.43 -10.30 15.27
CA THR A 223 -2.52 -11.29 14.66
C THR A 223 -1.67 -11.99 15.72
N GLU A 224 -1.12 -11.25 16.67
CA GLU A 224 -0.28 -11.76 17.76
C GLU A 224 -1.05 -12.71 18.68
N LYS A 225 -2.31 -12.36 18.96
CA LYS A 225 -3.25 -13.12 19.81
C LYS A 225 -3.78 -14.38 19.11
N ASN A 226 -4.20 -14.26 17.86
CA ASN A 226 -4.89 -15.33 17.12
C ASN A 226 -3.93 -16.16 16.24
N GLY A 227 -2.67 -15.76 16.14
CA GLY A 227 -1.65 -16.35 15.27
C GLY A 227 -1.73 -15.90 13.80
N LYS A 228 -2.89 -15.37 13.37
CA LYS A 228 -3.10 -14.86 12.01
C LYS A 228 -4.21 -13.82 11.95
N TYR A 229 -4.19 -13.01 10.89
CA TYR A 229 -5.26 -12.11 10.47
C TYR A 229 -5.51 -12.28 8.97
N GLU A 230 -6.78 -12.38 8.58
CA GLU A 230 -7.16 -12.62 7.18
C GLU A 230 -7.54 -11.31 6.49
N ILE A 231 -6.77 -10.96 5.46
CA ILE A 231 -6.99 -9.77 4.65
C ILE A 231 -7.59 -10.20 3.32
N LYS A 232 -8.85 -9.87 3.08
CA LYS A 232 -9.55 -10.18 1.83
C LYS A 232 -9.21 -9.17 0.74
N ILE A 233 -8.97 -9.67 -0.47
CA ILE A 233 -8.72 -8.89 -1.68
C ILE A 233 -9.79 -9.27 -2.70
N ALA A 234 -10.61 -8.31 -3.12
CA ALA A 234 -11.72 -8.55 -4.06
C ALA A 234 -11.22 -8.95 -5.45
N ALA A 235 -12.10 -9.42 -6.33
CA ALA A 235 -11.79 -9.56 -7.76
C ALA A 235 -11.52 -8.19 -8.42
N SER A 236 -10.80 -8.17 -9.55
CA SER A 236 -10.40 -6.93 -10.23
C SER A 236 -11.54 -6.18 -10.94
N ASP A 237 -12.70 -6.82 -11.07
CA ASP A 237 -13.91 -6.38 -11.75
C ASP A 237 -15.12 -6.20 -10.81
N ASN A 238 -14.89 -6.26 -9.49
CA ASN A 238 -15.89 -6.05 -8.44
C ASN A 238 -16.25 -4.57 -8.25
#